data_AF-A0A7W0HJN4-F1
#
_entry.id   AF-A0A7W0HJN4-F1
#
_cell.length_a   1.000
_cell.length_b   1.000
_cell.length_c   1.000
_cell.angle_alpha   90.00
_cell.angle_beta   90.00
_cell.angle_gamma   90.00
#
_symmetry.space_group_name_H-M   'P 1'
#
loop_
_entity.id
_entity.type
_entity.pdbx_description
1 polymer ?
#
loop_
_entity_poly.entity_id
_entity_poly.type
_entity_poly.pdbx_seq_one_letter_code
_entity_poly.pdbx_strand_id
1 'polypeptide(L)'
;MSQNDENESPDPGSGTRDVQFHVAPDLDYVYRDVFNVFVGSGDVVIEFGNQHRAMPGHATIANRIVMTVGNAYGLIQTLQKTLEEAQIKLHEQIQAQKKSGR
;
A
#
# COMPACT_ATOMS: atom_id res chain seq x y z
N MET A 1 -45.72 38.07 8.21
CA MET A 1 -45.71 37.22 9.41
C MET A 1 -46.20 35.84 8.96
N SER A 2 -45.50 34.71 9.07
CA SER A 2 -44.16 34.37 9.56
C SER A 2 -43.87 32.93 9.09
N GLN A 3 -42.65 32.70 8.59
CA GLN A 3 -41.70 31.60 8.95
C GLN A 3 -42.19 30.14 8.78
N ASN A 4 -41.69 29.40 7.78
CA ASN A 4 -40.43 28.61 7.77
C ASN A 4 -40.23 27.72 9.00
N ASP A 5 -40.21 26.40 8.80
CA ASP A 5 -39.34 25.44 9.52
C ASP A 5 -39.32 24.09 8.77
N GLU A 6 -38.69 24.07 7.59
CA GLU A 6 -38.07 22.84 7.06
C GLU A 6 -36.74 22.67 7.80
N ASN A 7 -36.75 21.85 8.86
CA ASN A 7 -35.55 21.52 9.61
C ASN A 7 -34.80 20.40 8.87
N GLU A 8 -34.19 20.72 7.74
CA GLU A 8 -33.12 19.90 7.15
C GLU A 8 -31.92 19.97 8.10
N SER A 9 -31.76 18.92 8.90
CA SER A 9 -30.54 18.70 9.66
C SER A 9 -29.37 18.60 8.68
N PRO A 10 -28.29 19.38 8.82
CA PRO A 10 -27.16 19.27 7.93
C PRO A 10 -26.53 17.88 8.10
N ASP A 11 -26.45 17.16 6.99
CA ASP A 11 -25.66 15.94 6.82
C ASP A 11 -24.26 16.17 7.41
N PRO A 12 -23.83 15.43 8.45
CA PRO A 12 -22.48 15.57 8.98
C PRO A 12 -21.53 15.06 7.92
N GLY A 13 -21.03 16.01 7.13
CA GLY A 13 -20.22 15.80 5.94
C GLY A 13 -19.28 14.61 6.10
N SER A 14 -19.33 13.76 5.08
CA SER A 14 -18.32 12.76 4.75
C SER A 14 -16.97 13.44 4.49
N GLY A 15 -16.37 13.98 5.54
CA GLY A 15 -15.02 14.48 5.54
C GLY A 15 -14.10 13.30 5.33
N THR A 16 -13.77 13.01 4.08
CA THR A 16 -12.51 12.37 3.74
C THR A 16 -11.44 13.24 4.38
N ARG A 17 -10.91 12.78 5.51
CA ARG A 17 -9.79 13.46 6.15
C ARG A 17 -8.64 13.36 5.16
N ASP A 18 -8.36 14.46 4.48
CA ASP A 18 -7.21 14.57 3.58
C ASP A 18 -5.96 14.42 4.44
N VAL A 19 -5.39 13.21 4.42
CA VAL A 19 -4.14 12.92 5.13
C VAL A 19 -3.04 13.64 4.37
N GLN A 20 -2.44 14.65 5.02
CA GLN A 20 -1.26 15.29 4.47
C GLN A 20 -0.05 14.36 4.66
N PHE A 21 0.54 13.93 3.55
CA PHE A 21 1.74 13.10 3.56
C PHE A 21 2.98 13.99 3.66
N HIS A 22 3.82 13.74 4.67
CA HIS A 22 5.16 14.31 4.77
C HIS A 22 6.18 13.19 4.53
N VAL A 23 6.99 13.32 3.48
CA VAL A 23 8.06 12.37 3.17
C VAL A 23 9.36 12.96 3.69
N ALA A 24 10.08 12.21 4.52
CA ALA A 24 11.36 12.64 5.04
C ALA A 24 12.37 12.84 3.89
N PRO A 25 13.14 13.94 3.87
CA PRO A 25 14.02 14.26 2.74
C PRO A 25 15.20 13.30 2.60
N ASP A 26 15.50 12.53 3.64
CA ASP A 26 16.52 11.49 3.71
C ASP A 26 15.95 10.07 3.47
N LEU A 27 14.71 9.96 2.97
CA LEU A 27 14.12 8.66 2.68
C LEU A 27 14.73 8.05 1.42
N ASP A 28 15.58 7.05 1.63
CA ASP A 28 16.22 6.30 0.55
C ASP A 28 15.36 5.18 -0.03
N TYR A 29 15.49 4.97 -1.34
CA TYR A 29 14.98 3.76 -1.99
C TYR A 29 15.85 2.57 -1.63
N VAL A 30 15.25 1.54 -1.01
CA VAL A 30 15.95 0.32 -0.63
C VAL A 30 15.40 -0.89 -1.38
N TYR A 31 16.30 -1.70 -1.93
CA TYR A 31 15.97 -3.01 -2.49
C TYR A 31 16.09 -4.09 -1.40
N ARG A 32 15.10 -5.01 -1.39
CA ARG A 32 14.98 -6.12 -0.46
C ARG A 32 14.44 -7.34 -1.22
N ASP A 33 15.11 -8.47 -1.13
CA ASP A 33 14.69 -9.74 -1.76
C ASP A 33 14.14 -10.78 -0.76
N VAL A 34 14.21 -10.48 0.55
CA VAL A 34 13.55 -11.26 1.60
C VAL A 34 12.32 -10.50 2.09
N PHE A 35 11.20 -11.21 2.21
CA PHE A 35 9.93 -10.73 2.74
C PHE A 35 9.28 -11.79 3.62
N ASN A 36 9.06 -11.46 4.89
CA ASN A 36 8.34 -12.33 5.82
C ASN A 36 7.18 -11.58 6.48
N VAL A 37 6.11 -12.30 6.81
CA VAL A 37 4.95 -11.76 7.55
C VAL A 37 4.58 -12.72 8.68
N PHE A 38 4.41 -12.17 9.88
CA PHE A 38 3.99 -12.90 11.07
C PHE A 38 2.86 -12.17 11.79
N VAL A 39 2.02 -12.91 12.51
CA VAL A 39 0.89 -12.36 13.27
C VAL A 39 1.10 -12.66 14.75
N GLY A 40 1.05 -11.62 15.58
CA GLY A 40 1.02 -11.73 17.04
C GLY A 40 -0.40 -11.63 17.59
N SER A 41 -0.54 -11.46 18.91
CA SER A 41 -1.84 -11.43 19.59
C SER A 41 -2.67 -10.15 19.33
N GLY A 42 -2.16 -9.20 18.56
CA GLY A 42 -2.87 -7.97 18.19
C GLY A 42 -2.18 -7.13 17.11
N ASP A 43 -1.08 -7.62 16.56
CA ASP A 43 -0.23 -6.93 15.61
C ASP A 43 0.21 -7.88 14.48
N VAL A 44 0.66 -7.26 13.40
CA VAL A 44 1.28 -7.93 12.27
C VAL A 44 2.68 -7.38 12.11
N VAL A 45 3.66 -8.26 11.94
CA VAL A 45 5.06 -7.91 11.76
C VAL A 45 5.46 -8.26 10.34
N ILE A 46 5.99 -7.27 9.62
CA ILE A 46 6.58 -7.45 8.28
C ILE A 46 8.08 -7.26 8.38
N GLU A 47 8.83 -8.20 7.84
CA GLU A 47 10.27 -8.12 7.77
C GLU A 47 10.76 -8.03 6.34
N PHE A 48 11.74 -7.16 6.12
CA PHE A 48 12.45 -7.05 4.86
C PHE A 48 13.95 -7.25 5.07
N GLY A 49 14.56 -7.98 4.16
CA GLY A 49 15.98 -8.31 4.24
C GLY A 49 16.60 -8.60 2.89
N ASN A 50 17.82 -9.10 2.93
CA ASN A 50 18.53 -9.60 1.76
C ASN A 50 19.18 -10.96 2.03
N GLN A 51 19.17 -11.84 1.03
CA GLN A 51 19.95 -13.08 1.07
C GLN A 51 21.43 -12.81 0.81
N HIS A 52 22.30 -13.51 1.53
CA HIS A 52 23.75 -13.45 1.30
C HIS A 52 24.12 -14.30 0.10
N ARG A 53 24.46 -13.66 -1.02
CA ARG A 53 24.88 -14.37 -2.25
C ARG A 53 26.09 -15.28 -2.06
N ALA A 54 26.99 -14.92 -1.15
CA ALA A 54 28.22 -15.66 -0.87
C ALA A 54 28.09 -16.72 0.24
N MET A 55 26.99 -16.72 1.00
CA MET A 55 26.75 -17.67 2.10
C MET A 55 25.35 -18.27 1.93
N PRO A 56 25.23 -19.40 1.21
CA PRO A 56 23.96 -20.09 1.04
C PRO A 56 23.27 -20.35 2.39
N GLY A 57 21.95 -20.15 2.43
CA GLY A 57 21.15 -20.31 3.64
C GLY A 57 21.22 -19.16 4.65
N HIS A 58 21.95 -18.09 4.37
CA HIS A 58 22.05 -16.92 5.25
C HIS A 58 21.29 -15.72 4.66
N ALA A 59 20.58 -15.00 5.52
CA ALA A 59 19.92 -13.74 5.19
C ALA A 59 20.10 -12.72 6.32
N THR A 60 20.10 -11.44 5.98
CA THR A 60 20.08 -10.34 6.95
C THR A 60 18.75 -9.62 6.86
N ILE A 61 18.03 -9.55 7.99
CA ILE A 61 16.84 -8.70 8.13
C ILE A 61 17.30 -7.28 8.43
N ALA A 62 16.95 -6.35 7.54
CA ALA A 62 17.35 -4.94 7.64
C ALA A 62 16.22 -4.06 8.17
N ASN A 63 14.97 -4.47 7.97
CA ASN A 63 13.80 -3.71 8.39
C ASN A 63 12.79 -4.66 9.04
N ARG A 64 12.20 -4.22 10.16
CA ARG A 64 11.08 -4.88 10.83
C ARG A 64 10.01 -3.83 11.11
N ILE A 65 8.85 -3.98 10.51
CA ILE A 65 7.73 -3.04 10.60
C ILE A 65 6.62 -3.74 11.39
N VAL A 66 6.16 -3.11 12.47
CA VAL A 66 5.02 -3.58 13.26
C VAL A 66 3.81 -2.73 12.93
N MET A 67 2.68 -3.36 12.63
CA MET A 67 1.43 -2.69 12.30
C MET A 67 0.25 -3.30 13.04
N THR A 68 -0.80 -2.51 13.21
CA THR A 68 -2.08 -3.05 13.69
C THR A 68 -2.68 -3.99 12.65
N VAL A 69 -3.52 -4.92 13.10
CA VAL A 69 -4.23 -5.86 12.20
C VAL A 69 -5.06 -5.11 11.15
N GLY A 70 -5.72 -4.00 11.52
CA GLY A 70 -6.50 -3.19 10.58
C GLY A 70 -5.64 -2.60 9.45
N ASN A 71 -4.46 -2.07 9.79
CA ASN A 71 -3.53 -1.55 8.76
C ASN A 71 -2.96 -2.67 7.89
N ALA A 72 -2.77 -3.87 8.43
CA ALA A 72 -2.35 -5.03 7.65
C ALA A 72 -3.39 -5.43 6.59
N TYR A 73 -4.68 -5.42 6.95
CA TYR A 73 -5.75 -5.63 5.96
C TYR A 73 -5.77 -4.53 4.90
N GLY A 74 -5.63 -3.27 5.31
CA GLY A 74 -5.54 -2.14 4.37
C GLY A 74 -4.36 -2.28 3.41
N LEU A 75 -3.21 -2.74 3.88
CA LEU A 75 -2.04 -3.02 3.05
C LEU A 75 -2.34 -4.08 1.99
N ILE A 76 -2.92 -5.22 2.39
CA ILE A 76 -3.23 -6.32 1.46
C ILE A 76 -4.22 -5.86 0.38
N GLN A 77 -5.29 -5.17 0.78
CA GLN A 77 -6.29 -4.66 -0.16
C GLN A 77 -5.70 -3.66 -1.14
N THR A 78 -4.88 -2.72 -0.64
CA THR A 78 -4.22 -1.73 -1.49
C THR A 78 -3.27 -2.41 -2.47
N LEU A 79 -2.47 -3.37 -2.00
CA LEU A 79 -1.52 -4.10 -2.84
C LEU A 79 -2.25 -4.91 -3.94
N GLN A 80 -3.32 -5.62 -3.59
CA GLN A 80 -4.13 -6.37 -4.55
C GLN A 80 -4.67 -5.46 -5.65
N LYS A 81 -5.31 -4.36 -5.27
CA LYS A 81 -5.84 -3.37 -6.22
C LYS A 81 -4.74 -2.81 -7.15
N THR A 82 -3.60 -2.42 -6.59
CA THR A 82 -2.49 -1.87 -7.40
C THR A 82 -1.89 -2.91 -8.34
N LEU A 83 -1.82 -4.19 -7.94
CA LEU A 83 -1.35 -5.27 -8.82
C LEU A 83 -2.31 -5.54 -9.97
N GLU A 84 -3.63 -5.48 -9.73
CA GLU A 84 -4.63 -5.57 -10.79
C GLU A 84 -4.47 -4.43 -11.81
N GLU A 85 -4.31 -3.19 -11.33
CA GLU A 85 -4.04 -2.02 -12.19
C GLU A 85 -2.74 -2.18 -13.00
N ALA A 86 -1.69 -2.73 -12.39
CA ALA A 86 -0.43 -2.99 -13.07
C ALA A 86 -0.58 -4.04 -14.18
N GLN A 87 -1.38 -5.09 -13.95
CA GLN A 87 -1.66 -6.10 -14.96
C GLN A 87 -2.40 -5.52 -16.17
N ILE A 88 -3.39 -4.65 -15.94
CA ILE A 88 -4.13 -3.96 -16.99
C ILE A 88 -3.17 -3.11 -17.84
N LYS A 89 -2.34 -2.27 -17.19
CA LYS A 89 -1.35 -1.43 -17.88
C LYS A 89 -0.36 -2.24 -18.72
N LEU A 90 0.10 -3.38 -18.20
CA LEU A 90 1.00 -4.27 -18.92
C LEU A 90 0.32 -4.88 -20.15
N HIS A 91 -0.96 -5.28 -20.04
CA HIS A 91 -1.73 -5.77 -21.17
C HIS A 91 -1.87 -4.69 -22.27
N GLU A 92 -2.23 -3.47 -21.89
CA GLU A 92 -2.36 -2.33 -22.80
C GLU A 92 -1.05 -2.03 -23.55
N GLN A 93 0.08 -2.03 -22.83
CA GLN A 93 1.41 -1.84 -23.42
C GLN A 93 1.76 -2.92 -24.46
N ILE A 94 1.49 -4.18 -24.15
CA ILE A 94 1.72 -5.30 -25.09
C ILE A 94 0.84 -5.14 -26.34
N GLN A 95 -0.42 -4.75 -26.19
CA GLN A 95 -1.34 -4.55 -27.32
C GLN A 95 -0.91 -3.35 -28.18
N ALA A 96 -0.43 -2.26 -27.57
CA ALA A 96 0.08 -1.10 -28.29
C ALA A 96 1.32 -1.45 -29.13
N GLN A 97 2.26 -2.23 -28.57
CA GLN A 97 3.44 -2.70 -29.30
C GLN A 97 3.08 -3.58 -30.51
N LYS A 98 2.09 -4.47 -30.37
CA LYS A 98 1.60 -5.32 -31.47
C LYS A 98 0.97 -4.53 -32.62
N LYS A 99 0.34 -3.38 -32.33
CA LYS A 99 -0.28 -2.51 -33.35
C LYS A 99 0.74 -1.60 -34.05
N SER A 100 1.81 -1.20 -33.37
CA SER A 100 2.85 -0.34 -33.94
C SER A 100 3.93 -1.08 -34.74
N GLY A 101 4.03 -2.41 -34.60
CA GLY A 101 4.95 -3.26 -35.36
C GLY A 101 4.39 -3.82 -36.67
N ARG A 102 3.36 -3.18 -37.24
CA ARG A 102 2.77 -3.51 -38.55
C ARG A 102 2.96 -2.35 -39.53
#